data_AF-R6U6P0-F1
#
_entry.id   AF-R6U6P0-F1
#
_cell.length_a   1.000
_cell.length_b   1.000
_cell.length_c   1.000
_cell.angle_alpha   90.00
_cell.angle_beta   90.00
_cell.angle_gamma   90.00
#
_symmetry.space_group_name_H-M   'P 1'
#
loop_
_entity.id
_entity.type
_entity.pdbx_description
1 polymer ?
#
loop_
_entity_poly.entity_id
_entity_poly.type
_entity_poly.pdbx_seq_one_letter_code
_entity_poly.pdbx_strand_id
1 'polypeptide(L)' 'MNNGLINYALWANEYEEQMQTLNRKILALKKECKTCTAVCTELELNKRITGLYSMYLECKHTAQMMRNRAKEKEAA' A
#
# COMPACT_ATOMS: atom_id res chain seq x y z
N MET A 1 32.56 -8.75 -2.07
CA MET A 1 31.23 -9.26 -1.69
C MET A 1 30.67 -8.34 -0.62
N ASN A 2 29.84 -7.37 -1.00
CA ASN A 2 29.14 -6.53 -0.02
C ASN A 2 28.02 -7.38 0.56
N ASN A 3 28.21 -7.92 1.76
CA ASN A 3 27.14 -8.57 2.50
C ASN A 3 25.93 -7.64 2.55
N GLY A 4 24.77 -8.16 2.14
CA GLY A 4 23.50 -7.44 2.04
C GLY A 4 23.07 -6.82 3.37
N LEU A 5 23.60 -5.63 3.65
CA LEU A 5 23.09 -4.76 4.71
C LEU A 5 21.68 -4.35 4.32
N ILE A 6 20.71 -4.83 5.11
CA ILE A 6 19.30 -4.48 4.95
C ILE A 6 19.18 -2.96 5.06
N ASN A 7 18.78 -2.31 3.96
CA ASN A 7 18.52 -0.88 3.94
C ASN A 7 17.03 -0.65 4.27
N TYR A 8 16.73 -0.55 5.56
CA TYR A 8 15.38 -0.33 6.06
C TYR A 8 14.74 0.97 5.55
N ALA A 9 15.54 2.01 5.30
CA ALA A 9 15.04 3.26 4.74
C ALA A 9 14.59 3.10 3.29
N LEU A 10 15.38 2.39 2.46
CA LEU A 10 15.01 2.09 1.08
C LEU A 10 13.72 1.25 1.02
N TRP A 11 13.63 0.19 1.82
CA TRP A 11 12.42 -0.64 1.86
C TRP A 11 11.20 0.12 2.33
N ALA A 12 11.32 1.03 3.30
CA ALA A 12 10.22 1.89 3.70
C ALA A 12 9.68 2.70 2.52
N ASN A 13 10.57 3.29 1.71
CA ASN A 13 10.20 4.06 0.53
C ASN A 13 9.49 3.20 -0.53
N GLU A 14 9.98 1.98 -0.78
CA GLU A 14 9.35 1.04 -1.72
C GLU A 14 7.91 0.69 -1.30
N TYR A 15 7.68 0.38 -0.02
CA TYR A 15 6.34 0.12 0.50
C TYR A 15 5.44 1.37 0.46
N GLU A 16 5.99 2.57 0.65
CA GLU A 16 5.24 3.83 0.50
C GLU A 16 4.82 4.09 -0.95
N GLU A 17 5.69 3.82 -1.92
CA GLU A 17 5.36 3.94 -3.34
C GLU A 17 4.24 2.96 -3.73
N GLN A 18 4.33 1.72 -3.25
CA GLN A 18 3.27 0.72 -3.45
C GLN A 18 1.95 1.15 -2.79
N MET A 19 2.01 1.64 -1.55
CA MET A 19 0.85 2.19 -0.84
C MET A 19 0.20 3.34 -1.64
N GLN A 20 0.98 4.29 -2.16
CA GLN A 20 0.46 5.40 -2.97
C GLN A 20 -0.19 4.90 -4.27
N THR A 21 0.41 3.90 -4.91
CA THR A 21 -0.12 3.28 -6.12
C THR A 21 -1.45 2.56 -5.87
N LEU A 22 -1.55 1.81 -4.77
CA LEU A 22 -2.79 1.17 -4.35
C LEU A 22 -3.87 2.21 -4.06
N ASN A 23 -3.54 3.29 -3.34
CA ASN A 23 -4.48 4.37 -3.05
C ASN A 23 -5.03 5.02 -4.33
N ARG A 24 -4.17 5.31 -5.32
CA ARG A 24 -4.61 5.83 -6.63
C ARG A 24 -5.60 4.89 -7.33
N LYS A 25 -5.32 3.57 -7.33
CA LYS A 25 -6.22 2.56 -7.92
C LYS A 25 -7.56 2.48 -7.18
N ILE A 26 -7.54 2.50 -5.84
CA ILE A 26 -8.74 2.49 -5.00
C ILE A 26 -9.61 3.73 -5.30
N LEU A 27 -9.00 4.91 -5.41
CA LEU A 27 -9.72 6.14 -5.72
C LEU A 27 -10.34 6.10 -7.12
N ALA A 28 -9.66 5.53 -8.12
CA ALA A 28 -10.22 5.34 -9.44
C ALA A 28 -11.44 4.40 -9.42
N LEU A 29 -11.31 3.23 -8.78
CA LEU A 29 -12.41 2.26 -8.65
C LEU A 29 -13.61 2.83 -7.86
N LYS A 30 -13.36 3.63 -6.82
CA LYS A 30 -14.42 4.32 -6.08
C LYS A 30 -15.19 5.33 -6.95
N LYS A 31 -14.52 5.97 -7.91
CA LYS A 31 -15.20 6.85 -8.88
C LYS A 31 -16.06 6.02 -9.86
N GLU A 32 -15.51 4.93 -10.39
CA GLU A 32 -16.24 4.01 -11.28
C GLU A 32 -17.48 3.43 -10.58
N CYS A 33 -17.35 3.04 -9.31
CA CYS A 33 -18.45 2.49 -8.50
C CYS A 33 -19.61 3.50 -8.35
N LYS A 34 -19.31 4.80 -8.18
CA LYS A 34 -20.34 5.86 -8.08
C LYS A 34 -21.13 6.08 -9.37
N THR A 35 -20.54 5.74 -10.51
CA THR A 35 -21.17 5.86 -11.84
C THR A 35 -21.81 4.56 -12.30
N CYS A 36 -21.65 3.46 -11.56
CA CYS A 36 -22.18 2.16 -11.90
C CYS A 36 -23.67 2.07 -11.56
N THR A 37 -24.50 1.69 -12.53
CA THR A 37 -25.95 1.51 -12.35
C THR A 37 -26.36 0.05 -12.19
N ALA A 38 -25.46 -0.88 -12.52
CA ALA A 38 -25.69 -2.32 -12.39
C ALA A 38 -25.22 -2.84 -11.02
N VAL A 39 -26.15 -3.37 -10.23
CA VAL A 39 -25.90 -3.88 -8.86
C VAL A 39 -24.82 -4.97 -8.82
N CYS A 40 -24.82 -5.89 -9.80
CA CYS A 40 -23.82 -6.96 -9.86
C CYS A 40 -22.40 -6.40 -10.07
N THR A 41 -22.25 -5.42 -10.95
CA THR A 41 -20.96 -4.76 -11.23
C THR A 41 -20.51 -3.91 -10.05
N GLU A 42 -21.42 -3.23 -9.36
CA GLU A 42 -21.13 -2.48 -8.14
C GLU A 42 -20.58 -3.39 -7.03
N LEU A 43 -21.18 -4.56 -6.83
CA LEU A 43 -20.73 -5.54 -5.84
C LEU A 43 -19.30 -6.03 -6.15
N GLU A 44 -19.01 -6.35 -7.41
CA GLU A 44 -17.67 -6.77 -7.84
C GLU A 44 -16.62 -5.65 -7.67
N LEU A 45 -16.98 -4.40 -7.98
CA LEU A 45 -16.13 -3.24 -7.72
C LEU A 45 -15.84 -3.07 -6.23
N ASN A 46 -16.85 -3.21 -5.37
CA ASN A 46 -16.69 -3.11 -3.92
C ASN A 46 -15.79 -4.23 -3.34
N LYS A 47 -15.92 -5.46 -3.84
CA LYS A 47 -15.02 -6.57 -3.48
C LYS A 47 -13.57 -6.23 -3.86
N ARG A 48 -13.36 -5.75 -5.08
CA ARG A 48 -12.03 -5.37 -5.58
C ARG A 48 -11.43 -4.21 -4.78
N ILE A 49 -12.22 -3.19 -4.46
CA ILE A 49 -11.82 -2.06 -3.61
C ILE A 49 -11.38 -2.57 -2.24
N THR A 50 -12.16 -3.47 -1.63
CA THR A 50 -11.85 -4.04 -0.31
C THR A 50 -10.52 -4.79 -0.34
N GLY A 51 -10.30 -5.65 -1.33
CA GLY A 51 -9.03 -6.39 -1.47
C GLY A 51 -7.82 -5.46 -1.63
N LEU A 52 -7.93 -4.43 -2.47
CA LEU A 52 -6.86 -3.44 -2.63
C LEU A 52 -6.63 -2.60 -1.36
N TYR A 53 -7.69 -2.31 -0.61
CA TYR A 53 -7.58 -1.55 0.64
C TYR A 53 -6.85 -2.35 1.73
N SER A 54 -7.06 -3.65 1.83
CA SER A 54 -6.27 -4.51 2.73
C SER A 54 -4.78 -4.46 2.39
N MET A 55 -4.42 -4.64 1.11
CA MET A 55 -3.02 -4.52 0.66
C MET A 55 -2.42 -3.13 0.94
N TYR A 56 -3.23 -2.07 0.78
CA TYR A 56 -2.81 -0.70 1.09
C TYR A 56 -2.44 -0.55 2.58
N LEU A 57 -3.26 -1.11 3.48
CA LEU A 57 -2.99 -1.08 4.92
C LEU A 57 -1.73 -1.87 5.28
N GLU A 58 -1.53 -3.03 4.66
CA GLU A 58 -0.32 -3.84 4.84
C GLU A 58 0.94 -3.09 4.39
N CYS A 59 0.91 -2.45 3.22
CA CYS A 59 2.02 -1.63 2.73
C CYS A 59 2.31 -0.46 3.67
N LYS A 60 1.26 0.26 4.10
CA LYS A 60 1.38 1.37 5.05
C LYS A 60 2.00 0.92 6.38
N HIS A 61 1.55 -0.20 6.93
CA HIS A 61 2.06 -0.73 8.18
C HIS A 61 3.52 -1.17 8.04
N THR A 62 3.85 -1.87 6.95
CA THR A 62 5.22 -2.33 6.68
C THR A 62 6.18 -1.16 6.49
N ALA A 63 5.79 -0.14 5.72
CA ALA A 63 6.58 1.08 5.57
C ALA A 63 6.90 1.73 6.93
N GLN A 64 5.89 1.87 7.80
CA GLN A 64 6.08 2.42 9.14
C GLN A 64 7.04 1.59 9.98
N MET A 65 6.90 0.26 9.96
CA MET A 65 7.81 -0.64 10.66
C MET A 65 9.26 -0.50 10.17
N MET A 66 9.46 -0.42 8.85
CA MET A 66 10.79 -0.26 8.27
C MET A 66 11.41 1.10 8.60
N ARG A 67 10.62 2.19 8.57
CA ARG A 67 11.10 3.51 9.04
C ARG A 67 11.53 3.48 10.51
N ASN A 68 10.76 2.81 11.37
CA ASN A 68 11.12 2.72 12.80
C ASN A 68 12.45 1.97 12.98
N ARG A 69 12.63 0.85 12.28
CA ARG A 69 13.89 0.09 12.30
C ARG A 69 15.08 0.87 11.75
N ALA A 70 14.88 1.68 10.71
CA ALA A 70 15.93 2.55 10.19
C ALA A 70 16.42 3.53 11.27
N LYS A 71 15.48 4.19 11.97
CA LYS A 71 15.80 5.12 13.06
C LYS A 71 16.50 4.44 14.24
N GLU A 72 16.06 3.25 14.63
CA GLU A 72 16.71 2.46 15.68
C GLU A 72 18.16 2.11 15.32
N LYS A 73 18.45 1.86 14.03
CA LYS A 73 19.79 1.56 13.54
C LYS A 73 20.68 2.79 13.39
N GLU A 74 20.12 3.97 13.15
CA GLU A 74 20.87 5.23 13.11
C GLU A 74 21.22 5.74 14.51
N ALA A 75 20.42 5.39 15.53
CA ALA A 75 20.61 5.81 16.91
C ALA A 75 21.53 4.87 17.74
N ALA A 76 21.91 3.72 17.19
CA ALA A 76 22.75 2.69 17.83
C ALA A 76 24.19 2.75 17.31
#